data_AF-A0A2U3PUR2-F1
#
_entry.id   AF-A0A2U3PUR2-F1
#
_cell.length_a   1.000
_cell.length_b   1.000
_cell.length_c   1.000
_cell.angle_alpha   90.00
_cell.angle_beta   90.00
_cell.angle_gamma   90.00
#
_symmetry.space_group_name_H-M   'P 1'
#
loop_
_entity.id
_entity.type
_entity.pdbx_description
1 polymer ?
#
loop_
_entity_poly.entity_id
_entity_poly.type
_entity_poly.pdbx_seq_one_letter_code
_entity_poly.pdbx_strand_id
1 'polypeptide(L)'
;MDEDDVRRYAEGFGVPIKTIAQPDQRKIGQALKTLEAKELKNSEKAKAKRKEVGGRLKLARLARGWDSGSGAARQLKIATQTFLGHENGRNSVSMSAARLYGALLGVRVAWLMDAQLPSGLGRSFDDQLQKGLKLEDIPQYRHLVAPFRAPSSAQISALRAEVREESMPGWLSKDRPDLVREIDASALAELGFEALGSDRCWPFPKGFVRTAFRTSTNALVVVACDKVIGQSRRGDRLVVDTSADVAKAKGEVLTLKRGALGLWKVQDVDFSDAELTVVGQIVAYLSMAVER
;
A
#
# COMPACT_ATOMS: atom_id res chain seq x y z
N MET A 1 12.53 11.48 26.24
CA MET A 1 13.48 11.47 25.11
C MET A 1 14.69 12.22 25.60
N ASP A 2 15.86 11.58 25.60
CA ASP A 2 17.10 12.26 25.98
C ASP A 2 17.54 13.25 24.89
N GLU A 3 18.53 14.08 25.20
CA GLU A 3 18.99 15.12 24.27
C GLU A 3 19.62 14.53 22.99
N ASP A 4 20.29 13.38 23.12
CA ASP A 4 20.94 12.69 22.01
C ASP A 4 19.92 12.13 21.01
N ASP A 5 18.80 11.59 21.50
CA ASP A 5 17.67 11.14 20.70
C ASP A 5 17.03 12.30 19.95
N VAL A 6 16.74 13.41 20.65
CA VAL A 6 16.16 14.60 20.02
C VAL A 6 17.05 15.09 18.88
N ARG A 7 18.37 15.09 19.07
CA ARG A 7 19.34 15.48 18.05
C ARG A 7 19.35 14.50 16.87
N ARG A 8 19.43 13.19 17.14
CA ARG A 8 19.42 12.12 16.12
C ARG A 8 18.17 12.19 15.24
N TYR A 9 16.99 12.44 15.82
CA TYR A 9 15.76 12.58 15.04
C TYR A 9 15.66 13.90 14.31
N ALA A 10 16.03 15.01 14.95
CA ALA A 10 16.08 16.31 14.28
C ALA A 10 16.96 16.26 13.02
N GLU A 11 18.12 15.62 13.13
CA GLU A 11 19.02 15.37 12.00
C GLU A 11 18.39 14.44 10.95
N GLY A 12 17.86 13.29 11.37
CA GLY A 12 17.26 12.31 10.45
C GLY A 12 16.05 12.83 9.67
N PHE A 13 15.26 13.73 10.26
CA PHE A 13 14.12 14.37 9.61
C PHE A 13 14.45 15.73 8.97
N GLY A 14 15.66 16.26 9.15
CA GLY A 14 16.05 17.57 8.62
C GLY A 14 15.26 18.73 9.23
N VAL A 15 14.91 18.67 10.51
CA VAL A 15 14.12 19.68 11.21
C VAL A 15 14.90 20.29 12.38
N PRO A 16 14.64 21.54 12.80
CA PRO A 16 15.32 22.13 13.95
C PRO A 16 15.03 21.35 15.24
N ILE A 17 16.06 21.14 16.08
CA ILE A 17 15.98 20.45 17.39
C ILE A 17 14.81 20.97 18.24
N LYS A 18 14.62 22.30 18.29
CA LYS A 18 13.51 22.93 19.04
C LYS A 18 12.12 22.44 18.63
N THR A 19 11.95 22.03 17.38
CA THR A 19 10.68 21.52 16.84
C THR A 19 10.32 20.18 17.47
N ILE A 20 11.33 19.34 17.75
CA ILE A 20 11.18 18.05 18.41
C ILE A 20 11.16 18.22 19.94
N ALA A 21 12.01 19.08 20.49
CA ALA A 21 12.16 19.28 21.93
C ALA A 21 10.97 20.01 22.59
N GLN A 22 10.38 21.00 21.90
CA GLN A 22 9.30 21.84 22.41
C GLN A 22 8.20 22.01 21.36
N PRO A 23 7.43 20.94 21.10
CA PRO A 23 6.34 20.99 20.13
C PRO A 23 5.26 22.01 20.56
N ASP A 24 4.98 23.01 19.72
CA ASP A 24 3.87 23.93 19.91
C ASP A 24 2.54 23.19 19.68
N GLN A 25 1.95 22.71 20.79
CA GLN A 25 0.74 21.88 20.78
C GLN A 25 -0.44 22.54 20.07
N ARG A 26 -0.56 23.88 20.11
CA ARG A 26 -1.65 24.60 19.44
C ARG A 26 -1.45 24.59 17.92
N LYS A 27 -0.23 24.89 17.45
CA LYS A 27 0.09 24.83 16.02
C LYS A 27 -0.03 23.42 15.47
N ILE A 28 0.41 22.41 16.22
CA ILE A 28 0.26 21.00 15.85
C ILE A 28 -1.21 20.63 15.75
N GLY A 29 -2.04 20.98 16.73
CA GLY A 29 -3.49 20.71 16.68
C GLY A 29 -4.19 21.37 15.49
N GLN A 30 -3.83 22.61 15.14
CA GLN A 30 -4.37 23.28 13.95
C GLN A 30 -3.90 22.64 12.64
N ALA A 31 -2.62 22.24 12.56
CA ALA A 31 -2.07 21.55 11.41
C ALA A 31 -2.74 20.18 11.20
N LEU A 32 -2.93 19.40 12.27
CA LEU A 32 -3.61 18.11 12.23
C LEU A 32 -5.05 18.25 11.72
N LYS A 33 -5.85 19.17 12.28
CA LYS A 33 -7.22 19.43 11.79
C LYS A 33 -7.26 19.81 10.31
N THR A 34 -6.28 20.61 9.87
CA THR A 34 -6.18 21.03 8.46
C THR A 34 -5.82 19.84 7.56
N LEU A 35 -4.93 18.96 8.00
CA LEU A 35 -4.57 17.73 7.30
C LEU A 35 -5.75 16.77 7.24
N GLU A 36 -6.44 16.52 8.36
CA GLU A 36 -7.64 15.68 8.43
C GLU A 36 -8.73 16.15 7.45
N ALA A 37 -9.01 17.46 7.42
CA ALA A 37 -9.99 18.03 6.49
C ALA A 37 -9.56 17.88 5.01
N LYS A 38 -8.27 18.03 4.72
CA LYS A 38 -7.72 17.80 3.37
C LYS A 38 -7.76 16.32 3.00
N GLU A 39 -7.42 15.41 3.91
CA GLU A 39 -7.47 13.97 3.72
C GLU A 39 -8.89 13.48 3.47
N LEU A 40 -9.89 13.98 4.21
CA LEU A 40 -11.28 13.64 3.98
C LEU A 40 -11.75 14.05 2.58
N LYS A 41 -11.44 15.28 2.16
CA LYS A 41 -11.75 15.76 0.79
C LYS A 41 -11.02 14.93 -0.27
N ASN A 42 -9.75 14.61 -0.03
CA ASN A 42 -8.96 13.78 -0.94
C ASN A 42 -9.49 12.35 -1.00
N SER A 43 -9.96 11.79 0.11
CA SER A 43 -10.55 10.45 0.21
C SER A 43 -11.84 10.34 -0.60
N GLU A 44 -12.75 11.31 -0.48
CA GLU A 44 -13.98 11.33 -1.27
C GLU A 44 -13.71 11.51 -2.76
N LYS A 45 -12.79 12.42 -3.12
CA LYS A 45 -12.35 12.58 -4.52
C LYS A 45 -11.72 11.29 -5.06
N ALA A 46 -10.88 10.63 -4.26
CA ALA A 46 -10.26 9.35 -4.62
C ALA A 46 -11.32 8.24 -4.75
N LYS A 47 -12.34 8.22 -3.91
CA LYS A 47 -13.46 7.27 -3.99
C LYS A 47 -14.29 7.47 -5.26
N ALA A 48 -14.63 8.71 -5.61
CA ALA A 48 -15.30 9.04 -6.86
C ALA A 48 -14.47 8.59 -8.08
N LYS A 49 -13.17 8.94 -8.09
CA LYS A 49 -12.24 8.53 -9.16
C LYS A 49 -12.12 7.00 -9.28
N ARG A 50 -12.05 6.27 -8.16
CA ARG A 50 -12.06 4.79 -8.14
C ARG A 50 -13.31 4.23 -8.79
N LYS A 51 -14.48 4.78 -8.48
CA LYS A 51 -15.76 4.36 -9.06
C LYS A 51 -15.82 4.63 -10.56
N GLU A 52 -15.31 5.77 -11.02
CA GLU A 52 -15.23 6.09 -12.44
C GLU A 52 -14.29 5.14 -13.21
N VAL A 53 -13.09 4.89 -12.68
CA VAL A 53 -12.13 3.96 -13.29
C VAL A 53 -12.70 2.54 -13.31
N GLY A 54 -13.32 2.10 -12.21
CA GLY A 54 -14.01 0.81 -12.13
C GLY A 54 -15.16 0.69 -13.14
N GLY A 55 -15.95 1.76 -13.32
CA GLY A 55 -17.00 1.83 -14.34
C GLY A 55 -16.46 1.68 -15.76
N ARG A 56 -15.34 2.34 -16.09
CA ARG A 56 -14.67 2.18 -17.39
C ARG A 56 -14.11 0.78 -17.59
N LEU A 57 -13.56 0.17 -16.55
CA LEU A 57 -13.10 -1.23 -16.59
C LEU A 57 -14.26 -2.19 -16.89
N LYS A 58 -15.39 -2.00 -16.19
CA LYS A 58 -16.62 -2.77 -16.41
C LYS A 58 -17.19 -2.56 -17.82
N LEU A 59 -17.16 -1.33 -18.32
CA LEU A 59 -17.56 -1.00 -19.69
C LEU A 59 -16.70 -1.75 -20.72
N ALA A 60 -15.37 -1.70 -20.56
CA ALA A 60 -14.44 -2.37 -21.47
C ALA A 60 -14.67 -3.89 -21.48
N ARG A 61 -14.90 -4.49 -20.31
CA ARG A 61 -15.26 -5.91 -20.21
C ARG A 61 -16.54 -6.24 -20.99
N LEU A 62 -17.62 -5.48 -20.78
CA LEU A 62 -18.91 -5.72 -21.44
C LEU A 62 -18.82 -5.50 -22.96
N ALA A 63 -18.04 -4.51 -23.39
CA ALA A 63 -17.78 -4.23 -24.80
C ALA A 63 -17.03 -5.39 -25.48
N ARG A 64 -16.16 -6.08 -24.74
CA ARG A 64 -15.46 -7.30 -25.18
C ARG A 64 -16.28 -8.58 -25.07
N GLY A 65 -17.57 -8.48 -24.71
CA GLY A 65 -18.50 -9.61 -24.72
C GLY A 65 -18.48 -10.49 -23.48
N TRP A 66 -17.75 -10.11 -22.42
CA TRP A 66 -17.85 -10.83 -21.15
C TRP A 66 -18.97 -10.26 -20.29
N ASP A 67 -20.09 -10.95 -20.18
CA ASP A 67 -21.26 -10.47 -19.43
C ASP A 67 -21.02 -10.45 -17.90
N SER A 68 -20.19 -11.36 -17.39
CA SER A 68 -19.86 -11.46 -15.97
C SER A 68 -18.40 -11.09 -15.67
N GLY A 69 -18.19 -10.33 -14.58
CA GLY A 69 -16.86 -9.99 -14.07
C GLY A 69 -16.07 -11.21 -13.60
N SER A 70 -16.73 -12.22 -13.02
CA SER A 70 -16.07 -13.48 -12.61
C SER A 70 -15.67 -14.33 -13.81
N GLY A 71 -16.50 -14.35 -14.87
CA GLY A 71 -16.19 -15.01 -16.13
C GLY A 71 -14.97 -14.40 -16.81
N ALA A 72 -14.93 -13.07 -16.90
CA ALA A 72 -13.77 -12.35 -17.42
C ALA A 72 -12.50 -12.60 -16.59
N ALA A 73 -12.60 -12.50 -15.26
CA ALA A 73 -11.45 -12.71 -14.38
C ALA A 73 -10.83 -14.11 -14.56
N ARG A 74 -11.67 -15.16 -14.64
CA ARG A 74 -11.21 -16.54 -14.91
C ARG A 74 -10.51 -16.65 -16.26
N GLN A 75 -11.11 -16.12 -17.33
CA GLN A 75 -10.54 -16.17 -18.68
C GLN A 75 -9.20 -15.42 -18.77
N LEU A 76 -9.10 -14.28 -18.10
CA LEU A 76 -7.91 -13.43 -18.05
C LEU A 76 -6.90 -13.85 -16.96
N LYS A 77 -7.19 -14.96 -16.26
CA LYS A 77 -6.41 -15.53 -15.15
C LYS A 77 -6.20 -14.60 -13.96
N ILE A 78 -7.01 -13.55 -13.78
CA ILE A 78 -6.91 -12.58 -12.68
C ILE A 78 -7.71 -13.11 -11.48
N ALA A 79 -7.23 -12.87 -10.26
CA ALA A 79 -7.99 -13.18 -9.05
C ALA A 79 -9.36 -12.47 -9.08
N THR A 80 -10.44 -13.25 -9.01
CA THR A 80 -11.82 -12.76 -9.15
C THR A 80 -12.15 -11.63 -8.18
N GLN A 81 -11.76 -11.77 -6.92
CA GLN A 81 -12.01 -10.76 -5.88
C GLN A 81 -11.30 -9.44 -6.19
N THR A 82 -10.04 -9.49 -6.64
CA THR A 82 -9.27 -8.31 -7.04
C THR A 82 -9.91 -7.61 -8.23
N PHE A 83 -10.26 -8.36 -9.28
CA PHE A 83 -10.88 -7.80 -10.48
C PHE A 83 -12.23 -7.13 -10.18
N LEU A 84 -13.11 -7.81 -9.42
CA LEU A 84 -14.39 -7.25 -9.00
C LEU A 84 -14.22 -6.07 -8.02
N GLY A 85 -13.19 -6.10 -7.17
CA GLY A 85 -12.83 -4.98 -6.29
C GLY A 85 -12.50 -3.72 -7.07
N HIS A 86 -11.76 -3.86 -8.17
CA HIS A 86 -11.45 -2.76 -9.10
C HIS A 86 -12.67 -2.30 -9.90
N GLU A 87 -13.46 -3.21 -10.51
CA GLU A 87 -14.66 -2.83 -11.26
C GLU A 87 -15.69 -2.06 -10.41
N ASN A 88 -15.87 -2.47 -9.16
CA ASN A 88 -16.82 -1.83 -8.25
C ASN A 88 -16.26 -0.57 -7.58
N GLY A 89 -15.00 -0.20 -7.84
CA GLY A 89 -14.32 0.93 -7.20
C GLY A 89 -14.05 0.75 -5.70
N ARG A 90 -14.12 -0.49 -5.18
CA ARG A 90 -13.75 -0.79 -3.79
C ARG A 90 -12.24 -0.59 -3.61
N ASN A 91 -11.47 -1.08 -4.57
CA ASN A 91 -10.02 -0.96 -4.61
C ASN A 91 -9.61 0.03 -5.71
N SER A 92 -8.52 0.77 -5.50
CA SER A 92 -7.93 1.60 -6.55
C SER A 92 -7.20 0.77 -7.58
N VAL A 93 -7.39 1.09 -8.86
CA VAL A 93 -6.58 0.53 -9.94
C VAL A 93 -5.25 1.27 -9.98
N SER A 94 -4.16 0.59 -9.67
CA SER A 94 -2.80 1.13 -9.84
C SER A 94 -2.46 1.32 -11.32
N MET A 95 -1.46 2.15 -11.65
CA MET A 95 -1.01 2.33 -13.04
C MET A 95 -0.58 1.00 -13.68
N SER A 96 0.15 0.19 -12.91
CA SER A 96 0.52 -1.19 -13.20
C SER A 96 -0.68 -2.08 -13.54
N ALA A 97 -1.72 -2.08 -12.70
CA ALA A 97 -2.95 -2.81 -12.96
C ALA A 97 -3.69 -2.26 -14.20
N ALA A 98 -3.70 -0.94 -14.40
CA ALA A 98 -4.32 -0.31 -15.56
C ALA A 98 -3.63 -0.69 -16.87
N ARG A 99 -2.30 -0.82 -16.88
CA ARG A 99 -1.52 -1.35 -18.02
C ARG A 99 -1.88 -2.79 -18.31
N LEU A 100 -1.91 -3.63 -17.27
CA LEU A 100 -2.34 -5.02 -17.41
C LEU A 100 -3.75 -5.10 -18.00
N TYR A 101 -4.72 -4.36 -17.45
CA TYR A 101 -6.09 -4.35 -17.97
C TYR A 101 -6.18 -3.77 -19.39
N GLY A 102 -5.41 -2.74 -19.69
CA GLY A 102 -5.31 -2.18 -21.03
C GLY A 102 -4.88 -3.21 -22.06
N ALA A 103 -3.83 -3.98 -21.76
CA ALA A 103 -3.37 -5.07 -22.61
C ALA A 103 -4.38 -6.22 -22.72
N LEU A 104 -5.00 -6.62 -21.60
CA LEU A 104 -5.93 -7.74 -21.54
C LEU A 104 -7.29 -7.47 -22.22
N LEU A 105 -7.75 -6.22 -22.18
CA LEU A 105 -9.04 -5.80 -22.74
C LEU A 105 -8.89 -5.00 -24.03
N GLY A 106 -7.66 -4.78 -24.50
CA GLY A 106 -7.38 -3.97 -25.69
C GLY A 106 -7.91 -2.54 -25.55
N VAL A 107 -7.65 -1.90 -24.41
CA VAL A 107 -8.01 -0.50 -24.15
C VAL A 107 -6.79 0.32 -23.77
N ARG A 108 -6.82 1.64 -24.02
CA ARG A 108 -5.73 2.54 -23.68
C ARG A 108 -5.76 2.87 -22.18
N VAL A 109 -4.58 2.88 -21.58
CA VAL A 109 -4.40 3.23 -20.16
C VAL A 109 -4.90 4.64 -19.86
N ALA A 110 -4.59 5.61 -20.73
CA ALA A 110 -5.06 6.99 -20.59
C ALA A 110 -6.59 7.11 -20.60
N TRP A 111 -7.28 6.28 -21.41
CA TRP A 111 -8.73 6.21 -21.38
C TRP A 111 -9.24 5.57 -20.10
N LEU A 112 -8.67 4.42 -19.71
CA LEU A 112 -9.10 3.69 -18.52
C LEU A 112 -8.94 4.56 -17.25
N MET A 113 -7.81 5.27 -17.13
CA MET A 113 -7.52 6.11 -15.98
C MET A 113 -8.26 7.45 -16.03
N ASP A 114 -8.24 8.14 -17.17
CA ASP A 114 -8.61 9.56 -17.27
C ASP A 114 -9.68 9.86 -18.33
N ALA A 115 -10.32 8.84 -18.90
CA ALA A 115 -11.34 8.97 -19.95
C ALA A 115 -10.85 9.68 -21.23
N GLN A 116 -9.53 9.78 -21.43
CA GLN A 116 -8.95 10.37 -22.64
C GLN A 116 -9.11 9.44 -23.84
N LEU A 117 -9.76 9.93 -24.91
CA LEU A 117 -9.94 9.19 -26.15
C LEU A 117 -8.66 9.24 -27.02
N PRO A 118 -8.45 8.25 -27.91
CA PRO A 118 -9.31 7.09 -28.18
C PRO A 118 -9.31 6.04 -27.06
N SER A 119 -10.38 5.25 -26.92
CA SER A 119 -10.44 4.22 -25.88
C SER A 119 -9.63 2.97 -26.19
N GLY A 120 -9.39 2.70 -27.48
CA GLY A 120 -8.87 1.41 -27.97
C GLY A 120 -9.98 0.41 -28.34
N LEU A 121 -11.25 0.71 -28.03
CA LEU A 121 -12.41 -0.09 -28.46
C LEU A 121 -12.84 0.20 -29.90
N GLY A 122 -12.23 1.16 -30.59
CA GLY A 122 -12.54 1.53 -31.97
C GLY A 122 -13.28 2.86 -32.09
N ARG A 123 -13.09 3.57 -33.22
CA ARG A 123 -13.61 4.94 -33.43
C ARG A 123 -15.13 5.01 -33.33
N SER A 124 -15.85 4.10 -33.98
CA SER A 124 -17.32 4.09 -33.94
C SER A 124 -17.87 3.89 -32.54
N PHE A 125 -17.17 3.13 -31.69
CA PHE A 125 -17.53 2.94 -30.29
C PHE A 125 -17.18 4.19 -29.46
N ASP A 126 -16.02 4.82 -29.73
CA ASP A 126 -15.61 6.10 -29.11
C ASP A 126 -16.63 7.22 -29.37
N ASP A 127 -17.20 7.29 -30.58
CA ASP A 127 -18.25 8.26 -30.92
C ASP A 127 -19.51 8.06 -30.04
N GLN A 128 -19.84 6.83 -29.66
CA GLN A 128 -20.95 6.55 -28.73
C GLN A 128 -20.58 6.91 -27.30
N LEU A 129 -19.34 6.66 -26.88
CA LEU A 129 -18.85 7.10 -25.56
C LEU A 129 -18.96 8.62 -25.41
N GLN A 130 -18.60 9.39 -26.44
CA GLN A 130 -18.74 10.86 -26.43
C GLN A 130 -20.19 11.32 -26.32
N LYS A 131 -21.15 10.54 -26.84
CA LYS A 131 -22.60 10.81 -26.73
C LYS A 131 -23.19 10.39 -25.38
N GLY A 132 -22.38 9.92 -24.44
CA GLY A 132 -22.83 9.52 -23.11
C GLY A 132 -23.44 8.12 -23.06
N LEU A 133 -22.92 7.17 -23.86
CA LEU A 133 -23.28 5.75 -23.81
C LEU A 133 -23.36 5.24 -22.36
N LYS A 134 -24.50 4.67 -21.99
CA LYS A 134 -24.70 4.08 -20.66
C LYS A 134 -24.28 2.61 -20.64
N LEU A 135 -24.07 2.09 -19.44
CA LEU A 135 -23.52 0.75 -19.24
C LEU A 135 -24.51 -0.34 -19.69
N GLU A 136 -25.79 -0.12 -19.46
CA GLU A 136 -26.91 -0.99 -19.83
C GLU A 136 -27.08 -1.15 -21.35
N ASP A 137 -26.64 -0.16 -22.13
CA ASP A 137 -26.83 -0.16 -23.58
C ASP A 137 -25.68 -0.88 -24.33
N ILE A 138 -24.56 -1.16 -23.65
CA ILE A 138 -23.35 -1.74 -24.27
C ILE A 138 -23.61 -2.98 -25.13
N PRO A 139 -24.46 -3.96 -24.73
CA PRO A 139 -24.72 -5.14 -25.56
C PRO A 139 -25.17 -4.79 -26.99
N GLN A 140 -25.92 -3.70 -27.16
CA GLN A 140 -26.43 -3.26 -28.47
C GLN A 140 -25.31 -2.71 -29.37
N TYR A 141 -24.28 -2.11 -28.77
CA TYR A 141 -23.16 -1.47 -29.48
C TYR A 141 -21.93 -2.37 -29.66
N ARG A 142 -21.98 -3.65 -29.24
CA ARG A 142 -20.85 -4.58 -29.38
C ARG A 142 -20.33 -4.73 -30.80
N HIS A 143 -21.22 -4.64 -31.79
CA HIS A 143 -20.86 -4.72 -33.21
C HIS A 143 -19.97 -3.55 -33.69
N LEU A 144 -19.91 -2.43 -32.94
CA LEU A 144 -19.03 -1.30 -33.23
C LEU A 144 -17.62 -1.46 -32.65
N VAL A 145 -17.41 -2.45 -31.77
CA VAL A 145 -16.15 -2.65 -31.08
C VAL A 145 -15.13 -3.23 -32.07
N ALA A 146 -13.97 -2.58 -32.19
CA ALA A 146 -12.89 -3.03 -33.04
C ALA A 146 -12.45 -4.46 -32.67
N PRO A 147 -12.15 -5.32 -33.67
CA PRO A 147 -11.66 -6.67 -33.42
C PRO A 147 -10.47 -6.66 -32.46
N PHE A 148 -10.48 -7.58 -31.50
CA PHE A 148 -9.40 -7.73 -30.54
C PHE A 148 -9.11 -9.21 -30.31
N ARG A 149 -7.83 -9.53 -30.38
CA ARG A 149 -7.33 -10.85 -30.04
C ARG A 149 -6.87 -10.82 -28.59
N ALA A 150 -7.59 -11.53 -27.73
CA ALA A 150 -7.16 -11.68 -26.35
C ALA A 150 -5.75 -12.29 -26.28
N PRO A 151 -4.87 -11.81 -25.39
CA PRO A 151 -3.53 -12.34 -25.24
C PRO A 151 -3.56 -13.81 -24.81
N SER A 152 -2.59 -14.58 -25.29
CA SER A 152 -2.41 -15.97 -24.90
C SER A 152 -2.00 -16.08 -23.43
N SER A 153 -2.14 -17.27 -22.85
CA SER A 153 -1.71 -17.53 -21.46
C SER A 153 -0.25 -17.15 -21.21
N ALA A 154 0.65 -17.38 -22.17
CA ALA A 154 2.06 -17.02 -22.07
C ALA A 154 2.24 -15.49 -22.07
N GLN A 155 1.52 -14.78 -22.95
CA GLN A 155 1.53 -13.31 -23.00
C GLN A 155 1.00 -12.69 -21.70
N ILE A 156 -0.06 -13.26 -21.11
CA ILE A 156 -0.59 -12.82 -19.80
C ILE A 156 0.48 -12.98 -18.71
N SER A 157 1.21 -14.09 -18.71
CA SER A 157 2.28 -14.33 -17.75
C SER A 157 3.42 -13.32 -17.90
N ALA A 158 3.86 -13.06 -19.14
CA ALA A 158 4.90 -12.08 -19.44
C ALA A 158 4.49 -10.66 -19.02
N LEU A 159 3.27 -10.24 -19.35
CA LEU A 159 2.73 -8.93 -18.95
C LEU A 159 2.71 -8.76 -17.43
N ARG A 160 2.42 -9.83 -16.67
CA ARG A 160 2.47 -9.76 -15.19
C ARG A 160 3.88 -9.61 -14.66
N ALA A 161 4.84 -10.30 -15.26
CA ALA A 161 6.24 -10.18 -14.87
C ALA A 161 6.74 -8.75 -15.12
N GLU A 162 6.47 -8.20 -16.30
CA GLU A 162 6.79 -6.82 -16.67
C GLU A 162 6.16 -5.81 -15.70
N VAL A 163 4.86 -5.94 -15.44
CA VAL A 163 4.13 -5.06 -14.52
C VAL A 163 4.66 -5.17 -13.09
N ARG A 164 5.10 -6.36 -12.65
CA ARG A 164 5.68 -6.56 -11.32
C ARG A 164 7.03 -5.86 -11.18
N GLU A 165 7.88 -5.91 -12.20
CA GLU A 165 9.16 -5.20 -12.21
C GLU A 165 8.98 -3.68 -12.21
N GLU A 166 7.99 -3.17 -12.94
CA GLU A 166 7.72 -1.73 -13.06
C GLU A 166 6.96 -1.12 -11.87
N SER A 167 6.27 -1.95 -11.07
CA SER A 167 5.53 -1.51 -9.87
C SER A 167 6.44 -1.06 -8.73
N MET A 168 7.75 -1.21 -8.86
CA MET A 168 8.72 -0.62 -7.96
C MET A 168 8.81 0.89 -8.24
N PRO A 169 8.42 1.77 -7.29
CA PRO A 169 8.30 3.20 -7.57
C PRO A 169 9.59 3.86 -8.12
N GLY A 170 9.48 4.69 -9.16
CA GLY A 170 10.65 5.28 -9.86
C GLY A 170 11.59 6.17 -9.03
N TRP A 171 11.16 6.65 -7.85
CA TRP A 171 12.04 7.35 -6.88
C TRP A 171 13.00 6.39 -6.15
N LEU A 172 12.83 5.07 -6.30
CA LEU A 172 13.83 4.04 -5.99
C LEU A 172 14.93 3.88 -7.06
N SER A 173 14.94 4.68 -8.14
CA SER A 173 15.91 4.47 -9.23
C SER A 173 17.21 5.26 -9.12
N LYS A 174 17.29 6.31 -8.28
CA LYS A 174 18.52 7.13 -8.13
C LYS A 174 18.97 7.40 -6.70
N ASP A 175 18.04 7.63 -5.77
CA ASP A 175 18.32 7.71 -4.32
C ASP A 175 17.29 6.88 -3.56
N ARG A 176 17.57 5.58 -3.43
CA ARG A 176 16.65 4.65 -2.79
C ARG A 176 16.38 5.09 -1.35
N PRO A 177 15.13 5.40 -0.97
CA PRO A 177 14.76 5.43 0.45
C PRO A 177 15.10 4.09 1.10
N ASP A 178 15.18 4.10 2.41
CA ASP A 178 15.16 2.86 3.16
C ASP A 178 13.70 2.39 3.24
N LEU A 179 13.34 1.32 2.51
CA LEU A 179 11.99 0.75 2.56
C LEU A 179 11.91 -0.34 3.62
N VAL A 180 10.97 -0.19 4.55
CA VAL A 180 10.70 -1.17 5.61
C VAL A 180 9.31 -1.74 5.40
N ARG A 181 9.17 -3.07 5.40
CA ARG A 181 7.88 -3.73 5.15
C ARG A 181 6.91 -3.49 6.30
N GLU A 182 5.63 -3.28 5.98
CA GLU A 182 4.54 -3.18 6.97
C GLU A 182 3.76 -4.50 7.06
N ILE A 183 3.40 -4.87 8.28
CA ILE A 183 2.48 -5.97 8.59
C ILE A 183 1.46 -5.53 9.64
N ASP A 184 0.20 -5.96 9.51
CA ASP A 184 -0.79 -5.75 10.56
C ASP A 184 -0.49 -6.68 11.73
N ALA A 185 -0.67 -6.20 12.95
CA ALA A 185 -0.32 -6.98 14.12
C ALA A 185 -1.18 -8.24 14.29
N SER A 186 -2.46 -8.21 13.89
CA SER A 186 -3.27 -9.43 13.84
C SER A 186 -2.75 -10.43 12.82
N ALA A 187 -2.32 -9.98 11.63
CA ALA A 187 -1.76 -10.84 10.61
C ALA A 187 -0.41 -11.45 11.05
N LEU A 188 0.42 -10.66 11.71
CA LEU A 188 1.68 -11.15 12.29
C LEU A 188 1.42 -12.22 13.37
N ALA A 189 0.40 -12.04 14.21
CA ALA A 189 0.04 -13.01 15.25
C ALA A 189 -0.51 -14.33 14.68
N GLU A 190 -1.27 -14.27 13.59
CA GLU A 190 -1.90 -15.45 12.97
C GLU A 190 -0.95 -16.20 12.03
N LEU A 191 -0.15 -15.47 11.26
CA LEU A 191 0.61 -16.01 10.12
C LEU A 191 2.14 -15.82 10.27
N GLY A 192 2.61 -15.15 11.31
CA GLY A 192 4.03 -14.83 11.47
C GLY A 192 4.56 -13.92 10.36
N PHE A 193 5.86 -14.03 10.07
CA PHE A 193 6.52 -13.24 9.03
C PHE A 193 6.21 -13.71 7.60
N GLU A 194 5.55 -14.85 7.43
CA GLU A 194 5.03 -15.27 6.12
C GLU A 194 3.97 -14.27 5.60
N ALA A 195 3.32 -13.52 6.49
CA ALA A 195 2.44 -12.42 6.12
C ALA A 195 3.19 -11.13 5.67
N LEU A 196 4.53 -11.10 5.68
CA LEU A 196 5.33 -9.99 5.11
C LEU A 196 5.23 -9.87 3.58
N GLY A 197 4.39 -10.66 2.92
CA GLY A 197 4.06 -10.51 1.50
C GLY A 197 3.11 -9.34 1.18
N SER A 198 2.76 -8.50 2.15
CA SER A 198 1.91 -7.34 1.90
C SER A 198 2.67 -6.28 1.09
N ASP A 199 2.03 -5.73 0.04
CA ASP A 199 2.59 -4.64 -0.80
C ASP A 199 2.81 -3.32 -0.03
N ARG A 200 2.63 -3.32 1.30
CA ARG A 200 2.74 -2.13 2.14
C ARG A 200 4.17 -2.00 2.65
N CYS A 201 4.80 -0.89 2.29
CA CYS A 201 6.12 -0.51 2.77
C CYS A 201 6.07 0.90 3.34
N TRP A 202 6.86 1.14 4.37
CA TRP A 202 7.13 2.46 4.92
C TRP A 202 8.41 3.03 4.32
N PRO A 203 8.32 4.21 3.70
CA PRO A 203 9.48 4.88 3.19
C PRO A 203 10.18 5.68 4.28
N PHE A 204 11.46 5.43 4.49
CA PHE A 204 12.33 6.26 5.31
C PHE A 204 13.32 7.02 4.43
N PRO A 205 13.85 8.18 4.89
CA PRO A 205 14.95 8.84 4.20
C PRO A 205 16.10 7.86 3.94
N LYS A 206 16.80 8.01 2.81
CA LYS A 206 17.93 7.14 2.46
C LYS A 206 18.97 7.14 3.58
N GLY A 207 19.38 5.95 4.01
CA GLY A 207 20.36 5.78 5.09
C GLY A 207 19.80 6.02 6.50
N PHE A 208 18.55 6.45 6.65
CA PHE A 208 17.93 6.64 7.96
C PHE A 208 17.91 5.35 8.76
N VAL A 209 17.57 4.20 8.16
CA VAL A 209 17.54 2.92 8.87
C VAL A 209 18.93 2.56 9.38
N ARG A 210 19.96 2.76 8.55
CA ARG A 210 21.35 2.52 8.95
C ARG A 210 21.81 3.50 10.04
N THR A 211 21.48 4.78 9.93
CA THR A 211 21.93 5.81 10.88
C THR A 211 21.18 5.73 12.21
N ALA A 212 19.85 5.61 12.16
CA ALA A 212 19.00 5.61 13.34
C ALA A 212 19.03 4.27 14.08
N PHE A 213 18.90 3.14 13.37
CA PHE A 213 18.78 1.81 13.98
C PHE A 213 20.06 0.99 13.93
N ARG A 214 21.11 1.46 13.24
CA ARG A 214 22.37 0.72 13.05
C ARG A 214 22.17 -0.67 12.43
N THR A 215 21.11 -0.84 11.63
CA THR A 215 20.73 -2.11 11.01
C THR A 215 20.44 -1.95 9.51
N SER A 216 20.05 -3.05 8.86
CA SER A 216 19.62 -3.05 7.45
C SER A 216 18.09 -2.95 7.33
N THR A 217 17.59 -2.45 6.20
CA THR A 217 16.15 -2.36 5.92
C THR A 217 15.43 -3.70 5.97
N ASN A 218 16.11 -4.78 5.60
CA ASN A 218 15.54 -6.12 5.60
C ASN A 218 15.40 -6.71 7.01
N ALA A 219 16.13 -6.13 7.96
CA ALA A 219 16.08 -6.45 9.37
C ALA A 219 15.09 -5.56 10.13
N LEU A 220 14.34 -4.68 9.47
CA LEU A 220 13.26 -3.93 10.10
C LEU A 220 11.91 -4.38 9.57
N VAL A 221 10.91 -4.34 10.45
CA VAL A 221 9.49 -4.48 10.10
C VAL A 221 8.70 -3.39 10.81
N VAL A 222 7.75 -2.77 10.10
CA VAL A 222 6.74 -1.90 10.70
C VAL A 222 5.51 -2.75 11.03
N VAL A 223 5.18 -2.85 12.31
CA VAL A 223 3.96 -3.51 12.78
C VAL A 223 2.88 -2.46 12.99
N ALA A 224 1.84 -2.49 12.17
CA ALA A 224 0.66 -1.64 12.31
C ALA A 224 -0.28 -2.22 13.37
N CYS A 225 -0.52 -1.49 14.44
CA CYS A 225 -1.45 -1.89 15.49
C CYS A 225 -2.90 -1.73 14.99
N ASP A 226 -3.47 -2.78 14.41
CA ASP A 226 -4.88 -2.86 14.03
C ASP A 226 -5.80 -3.22 15.21
N LYS A 227 -5.20 -3.65 16.31
CA LYS A 227 -5.77 -3.87 17.65
C LYS A 227 -4.90 -3.22 18.73
N VAL A 228 -5.38 -3.19 19.97
CA VAL A 228 -4.60 -2.70 21.12
C VAL A 228 -3.51 -3.72 21.46
N ILE A 229 -2.26 -3.26 21.64
CA ILE A 229 -1.08 -4.10 21.92
C ILE A 229 -0.28 -3.45 23.04
N GLY A 230 -0.39 -4.02 24.24
CA GLY A 230 0.05 -3.37 25.48
C GLY A 230 -0.47 -1.93 25.57
N GLN A 231 0.43 -0.97 25.75
CA GLN A 231 0.08 0.46 25.77
C GLN A 231 -0.20 1.09 24.39
N SER A 232 0.05 0.37 23.30
CA SER A 232 -0.12 0.87 21.93
C SER A 232 -1.58 0.73 21.49
N ARG A 233 -2.14 1.79 20.95
CA ARG A 233 -3.55 1.86 20.53
C ARG A 233 -3.69 1.45 19.07
N ARG A 234 -4.94 1.18 18.66
CA ARG A 234 -5.27 1.00 17.25
C ARG A 234 -4.84 2.24 16.45
N GLY A 235 -4.06 2.02 15.39
CA GLY A 235 -3.46 3.05 14.56
C GLY A 235 -2.02 3.42 14.93
N ASP A 236 -1.47 2.95 16.05
CA ASP A 236 -0.04 3.12 16.32
C ASP A 236 0.79 2.20 15.39
N ARG A 237 2.05 2.56 15.16
CA ARG A 237 3.01 1.74 14.40
C ARG A 237 4.25 1.48 15.25
N LEU A 238 4.74 0.26 15.21
CA LEU A 238 5.96 -0.17 15.90
C LEU A 238 6.99 -0.54 14.84
N VAL A 239 8.16 0.08 14.85
CA VAL A 239 9.28 -0.34 14.00
C VAL A 239 10.15 -1.27 14.83
N VAL A 240 10.24 -2.51 14.39
CA VAL A 240 10.87 -3.63 15.11
C VAL A 240 12.10 -4.06 14.33
N ASP A 241 13.26 -4.05 14.99
CA ASP A 241 14.47 -4.69 14.49
C ASP A 241 14.44 -6.20 14.74
N THR A 242 14.39 -6.96 13.66
CA THR A 242 14.33 -8.42 13.64
C THR A 242 15.73 -9.06 13.56
N SER A 243 16.81 -8.29 13.40
CA SER A 243 18.18 -8.80 13.43
C SER A 243 18.76 -8.91 14.84
N ALA A 244 18.23 -8.12 15.78
CA ALA A 244 18.59 -8.25 17.18
C ALA A 244 17.86 -9.44 17.79
N ASP A 245 18.57 -10.24 18.60
CA ASP A 245 17.96 -11.23 19.47
C ASP A 245 17.18 -10.48 20.57
N VAL A 246 15.94 -10.12 20.26
CA VAL A 246 15.09 -9.31 21.14
C VAL A 246 14.79 -10.08 22.43
N ALA A 247 14.84 -11.42 22.40
CA ALA A 247 14.69 -12.29 23.57
C ALA A 247 15.86 -12.14 24.57
N LYS A 248 17.04 -11.68 24.12
CA LYS A 248 18.17 -11.31 25.00
C LYS A 248 18.17 -9.84 25.41
N ALA A 249 17.06 -9.11 25.21
CA ALA A 249 16.85 -7.74 25.69
C ALA A 249 17.95 -6.73 25.26
N LYS A 250 18.47 -6.83 24.03
CA LYS A 250 19.46 -5.87 23.50
C LYS A 250 19.00 -5.09 22.27
N GLY A 251 17.68 -5.09 21.99
CA GLY A 251 17.10 -4.38 20.83
C GLY A 251 16.58 -2.97 21.15
N GLU A 252 16.54 -2.12 20.12
CA GLU A 252 15.83 -0.83 20.13
C GLU A 252 14.47 -1.01 19.43
N VAL A 253 13.38 -0.58 20.08
CA VAL A 253 12.05 -0.54 19.47
C VAL A 253 11.65 0.92 19.31
N LEU A 254 11.37 1.31 18.08
CA LEU A 254 10.82 2.64 17.80
C LEU A 254 9.31 2.56 17.74
N THR A 255 8.65 3.33 18.59
CA THR A 255 7.20 3.43 18.64
C THR A 255 6.75 4.77 18.08
N LEU A 256 5.72 4.75 17.25
CA LEU A 256 4.98 5.93 16.82
C LEU A 256 3.62 5.89 17.53
N LYS A 257 3.53 6.56 18.68
CA LYS A 257 2.32 6.62 19.52
C LYS A 257 1.66 7.99 19.39
N ARG A 258 0.40 8.04 18.93
CA ARG A 258 -0.37 9.31 18.81
C ARG A 258 0.35 10.44 18.07
N GLY A 259 1.14 10.12 17.04
CA GLY A 259 1.92 11.10 16.28
C GLY A 259 3.19 11.59 16.99
N ALA A 260 3.51 11.07 18.18
CA ALA A 260 4.79 11.28 18.85
C ALA A 260 5.70 10.06 18.59
N LEU A 261 6.95 10.36 18.25
CA LEU A 261 8.00 9.37 18.12
C LEU A 261 8.57 9.08 19.51
N GLY A 262 8.59 7.82 19.91
CA GLY A 262 9.21 7.39 21.17
C GLY A 262 10.12 6.19 20.91
N LEU A 263 11.39 6.32 21.27
CA LEU A 263 12.33 5.21 21.29
C LEU A 263 12.26 4.52 22.65
N TRP A 264 12.25 3.20 22.65
CA TRP A 264 12.36 2.39 23.85
C TRP A 264 13.52 1.42 23.66
N LYS A 265 14.48 1.45 24.59
CA LYS A 265 15.40 0.33 24.75
C LYS A 265 14.65 -0.75 25.51
N VAL A 266 14.68 -1.97 25.00
CA VAL A 266 13.96 -3.10 25.62
C VAL A 266 14.43 -3.36 27.07
N GLN A 267 15.59 -2.83 27.46
CA GLN A 267 16.15 -2.93 28.81
C GLN A 267 15.44 -2.05 29.87
N ASP A 268 14.74 -0.99 29.45
CA ASP A 268 14.17 0.03 30.35
C ASP A 268 12.65 -0.11 30.54
N VAL A 269 12.06 -1.23 30.08
CA VAL A 269 10.62 -1.44 30.09
C VAL A 269 10.28 -2.64 30.97
N ASP A 270 9.80 -2.37 32.18
CA ASP A 270 9.01 -3.33 32.97
C ASP A 270 7.69 -3.57 32.23
N PHE A 271 7.72 -4.49 31.27
CA PHE A 271 6.50 -4.97 30.66
C PHE A 271 5.75 -5.79 31.72
N SER A 272 4.48 -5.46 31.98
CA SER A 272 3.61 -6.35 32.76
C SER A 272 3.47 -7.71 32.04
N ASP A 273 3.21 -8.81 32.77
CA ASP A 273 3.11 -10.17 32.19
C ASP A 273 2.15 -10.26 30.98
N ALA A 274 1.12 -9.41 30.91
CA ALA A 274 0.19 -9.32 29.79
C ALA A 274 0.79 -8.64 28.53
N GLU A 275 1.76 -7.74 28.71
CA GLU A 275 2.45 -7.00 27.63
C GLU A 275 3.67 -7.78 27.11
N LEU A 276 4.34 -8.52 27.99
CA LEU A 276 5.29 -9.59 27.65
C LEU A 276 4.62 -10.67 26.82
N THR A 277 3.33 -10.91 26.97
CA THR A 277 2.66 -11.91 26.15
C THR A 277 2.58 -11.48 24.69
N VAL A 278 2.34 -10.21 24.34
CA VAL A 278 2.22 -9.84 22.91
C VAL A 278 3.55 -9.42 22.29
N VAL A 279 4.36 -8.61 22.98
CA VAL A 279 5.71 -8.27 22.50
C VAL A 279 6.62 -9.50 22.62
N GLY A 280 6.54 -10.24 23.71
CA GLY A 280 7.24 -11.51 23.88
C GLY A 280 6.65 -12.66 23.05
N GLN A 281 5.37 -12.68 22.61
CA GLN A 281 4.94 -13.59 21.54
C GLN A 281 5.49 -13.16 20.19
N ILE A 282 5.44 -11.87 19.85
CA ILE A 282 6.04 -11.37 18.59
C ILE A 282 7.54 -11.68 18.56
N VAL A 283 8.23 -11.57 19.70
CA VAL A 283 9.67 -11.83 19.87
C VAL A 283 10.01 -13.32 20.01
N ALA A 284 9.24 -14.12 20.75
CA ALA A 284 9.46 -15.57 20.85
C ALA A 284 9.13 -16.28 19.53
N TYR A 285 8.13 -15.80 18.80
CA TYR A 285 7.81 -16.26 17.45
C TYR A 285 8.89 -15.85 16.44
N LEU A 286 9.53 -14.68 16.62
CA LEU A 286 10.73 -14.24 15.89
C LEU A 286 11.93 -15.16 16.12
N SER A 287 12.21 -15.54 17.38
CA SER A 287 13.36 -16.39 17.74
C SER A 287 13.22 -17.84 17.27
N MET A 288 12.00 -18.39 17.20
CA MET A 288 11.77 -19.77 16.72
C MET A 288 11.85 -19.93 15.19
N ALA A 289 11.72 -18.85 14.42
CA ALA A 289 11.76 -18.87 12.97
C ALA A 289 13.18 -18.79 12.37
N VAL A 290 14.19 -18.47 13.19
CA VAL A 290 15.61 -18.36 12.78
C VAL A 290 16.38 -19.68 12.98
N GLU A 291 15.83 -20.62 13.75
CA GLU A 291 16.43 -21.95 14.03
C GLU A 291 15.86 -23.09 13.16
N ARG A 292 15.09 -22.77 12.11
CA ARG A 292 14.64 -23.71 11.06
C ARG A 292 15.17 -23.30 9.70
#